data_AF-A0A961SXQ6-F1
#
_entry.id   AF-A0A961SXQ6-F1
#
_cell.length_a   1.000
_cell.length_b   1.000
_cell.length_c   1.000
_cell.angle_alpha   90.00
_cell.angle_beta   90.00
_cell.angle_gamma   90.00
#
_symmetry.space_group_name_H-M   'P 1'
#
loop_
_entity.id
_entity.type
_entity.pdbx_description
1 polymer ?
#
loop_
_entity_poly.entity_id
_entity_poly.type
_entity_poly.pdbx_seq_one_letter_code
_entity_poly.pdbx_strand_id
1 'polypeptide(L)' 'GFTRILAGPAHPDFLAFCQGPGHGTGYQDQIIIEARDFLTAIETGKPVWPTFDDGVAVSQVVEAAHASSRTGTWVSPGDF' A
#
# COMPACT_ATOMS: atom_id res chain seq x y z
N GLY A 1 2.29 -27.67 -4.14
CA GLY A 1 1.35 -27.72 -2.99
C GLY A 1 1.03 -26.31 -2.54
N PHE A 2 0.10 -26.13 -1.60
CA PHE A 2 -0.27 -24.81 -1.06
C PHE A 2 0.00 -24.75 0.45
N THR A 3 0.39 -23.57 0.94
CA THR A 3 0.56 -23.27 2.38
C THR A 3 -0.45 -22.21 2.78
N ARG A 4 -1.22 -22.49 3.83
CA ARG A 4 -2.09 -21.49 4.46
C ARG A 4 -1.28 -20.70 5.48
N ILE A 5 -1.16 -19.39 5.25
CA ILE A 5 -0.57 -18.45 6.22
C ILE A 5 -1.71 -17.65 6.83
N LEU A 6 -1.85 -17.70 8.14
CA LEU A 6 -2.84 -16.90 8.86
C LEU A 6 -2.27 -15.52 9.15
N ALA A 7 -3.00 -14.48 8.76
CA ALA A 7 -2.76 -13.13 9.24
C ALA A 7 -2.80 -13.10 10.78
N GLY A 8 -1.91 -12.35 11.40
CA GLY A 8 -1.75 -12.37 12.85
C GLY A 8 -0.60 -11.49 13.33
N PRO A 9 -0.24 -11.54 14.62
CA PRO A 9 0.70 -10.61 15.26
C PRO A 9 2.12 -10.63 14.69
N ALA A 10 2.50 -11.70 13.98
CA ALA A 10 3.78 -11.76 13.26
C ALA A 10 3.81 -10.89 11.99
N HIS A 11 2.66 -10.39 11.54
CA HIS A 11 2.59 -9.40 10.47
C HIS A 11 2.86 -8.01 11.08
N PRO A 12 3.66 -7.15 10.43
CA PRO A 12 4.35 -6.02 11.08
C PRO A 12 3.48 -5.19 12.02
N ASP A 13 2.45 -4.54 11.46
CA ASP A 13 1.63 -3.58 12.20
C ASP A 13 0.41 -4.21 12.86
N PHE A 14 0.26 -5.53 12.76
CA PHE A 14 -0.99 -6.21 13.09
C PHE A 14 -1.06 -6.57 14.58
N LEU A 15 0.08 -6.64 15.28
CA LEU A 15 0.13 -6.97 16.70
C LEU A 15 -0.73 -6.02 17.56
N ALA A 16 -0.87 -4.76 17.18
CA ALA A 16 -1.69 -3.79 17.89
C ALA A 16 -3.20 -4.11 17.83
N PHE A 17 -3.65 -4.88 16.83
CA PHE A 17 -5.07 -5.13 16.54
C PHE A 17 -5.45 -6.61 16.69
N CYS A 18 -4.50 -7.51 16.49
CA CYS A 18 -4.73 -8.95 16.37
C CYS A 18 -3.71 -9.72 17.21
N GLN A 19 -4.14 -10.19 18.39
CA GLN A 19 -3.27 -10.88 19.37
C GLN A 19 -3.04 -12.37 19.07
N GLY A 20 -3.73 -12.93 18.08
CA GLY A 20 -3.59 -14.34 17.71
C GLY A 20 -3.84 -14.59 16.22
N PRO A 21 -3.22 -15.62 15.62
CA PRO A 21 -3.42 -15.92 14.20
C PRO A 21 -4.89 -16.16 13.86
N GLY A 22 -5.37 -15.53 12.78
CA GLY A 22 -6.72 -15.74 12.24
C GLY A 22 -7.84 -14.88 12.82
N HIS A 23 -7.58 -14.01 13.81
CA HIS A 23 -8.58 -13.02 14.27
C HIS A 23 -8.82 -11.91 13.25
N GLY A 24 -7.83 -11.67 12.38
CA GLY A 24 -7.90 -10.72 11.27
C GLY A 24 -7.61 -9.27 11.68
N THR A 25 -7.38 -8.45 10.67
CA THR A 25 -7.35 -6.98 10.74
C THR A 25 -8.32 -6.47 9.70
N GLY A 26 -9.16 -5.52 10.07
CA GLY A 26 -10.16 -4.93 9.19
C GLY A 26 -9.61 -3.79 8.35
N TYR A 27 -10.44 -3.29 7.43
CA TYR A 27 -10.16 -2.10 6.64
C TYR A 27 -9.80 -0.89 7.52
N GLN A 28 -10.54 -0.69 8.62
CA GLN A 28 -10.29 0.42 9.54
C GLN A 28 -8.93 0.33 10.23
N ASP A 29 -8.45 -0.89 10.54
CA ASP A 29 -7.13 -1.06 11.15
C ASP A 29 -6.01 -0.61 10.21
N GLN A 30 -6.16 -0.85 8.89
CA GLN A 30 -5.22 -0.34 7.89
C GLN A 30 -5.21 1.19 7.84
N ILE A 31 -6.38 1.83 7.91
CA ILE A 31 -6.47 3.30 7.93
C ILE A 31 -5.84 3.88 9.22
N ILE A 32 -5.96 3.19 10.36
CA ILE A 32 -5.31 3.61 11.60
C ILE A 32 -3.78 3.50 11.48
N ILE A 33 -3.28 2.43 10.84
CA ILE A 33 -1.84 2.26 10.56
C ILE A 33 -1.33 3.39 9.66
N GLU A 34 -2.05 3.70 8.58
CA GLU A 34 -1.71 4.80 7.67
C GLU A 34 -1.69 6.16 8.39
N ALA A 35 -2.68 6.42 9.26
CA ALA A 35 -2.72 7.65 10.05
C ALA A 35 -1.54 7.77 11.04
N ARG A 36 -1.15 6.66 11.70
CA ARG A 36 0.05 6.61 12.55
C ARG A 36 1.30 6.96 11.73
N ASP A 37 1.44 6.40 10.54
CA ASP A 37 2.60 6.58 9.67
C ASP A 37 2.70 8.03 9.17
N PHE A 38 1.56 8.62 8.80
CA PHE A 38 1.47 10.03 8.45
C PHE A 38 1.89 10.95 9.60
N LEU A 39 1.37 10.71 10.82
CA LEU A 39 1.75 11.49 12.00
C LEU A 39 3.23 11.32 12.35
N THR A 40 3.79 10.12 12.19
CA THR A 40 5.21 9.82 12.38
C THR A 40 6.07 10.60 11.39
N ALA A 41 5.66 10.69 10.12
CA ALA A 41 6.36 11.48 9.11
C ALA A 41 6.40 12.97 9.48
N ILE A 42 5.28 13.51 10.01
CA ILE A 42 5.22 14.90 10.51
C ILE A 42 6.15 15.10 11.70
N GLU A 43 6.06 14.24 12.72
CA GLU A 43 6.86 14.35 13.94
C GLU A 43 8.36 14.30 13.65
N THR A 44 8.77 13.36 12.80
CA THR A 44 10.19 13.08 12.55
C THR A 44 10.79 13.92 11.42
N GLY A 45 9.95 14.54 10.58
CA GLY A 45 10.38 15.21 9.35
C GLY A 45 11.02 14.26 8.33
N LYS A 46 10.82 12.94 8.48
CA LYS A 46 11.37 11.91 7.60
C LYS A 46 10.26 11.27 6.77
N PRO A 47 10.53 10.87 5.52
CA PRO A 47 9.54 10.19 4.71
C PRO A 47 9.18 8.83 5.33
N VAL A 48 7.88 8.56 5.41
CA VAL A 48 7.33 7.22 5.61
C VAL A 48 6.59 6.87 4.32
N TRP A 49 6.74 5.63 3.87
CA TRP A 49 6.11 5.18 2.62
C TRP A 49 4.59 5.05 2.81
N PRO A 50 3.76 5.41 1.81
CA PRO A 50 4.13 6.01 0.53
C PRO A 50 4.37 7.51 0.59
N THR A 51 5.23 8.00 -0.30
CA THR A 51 5.49 9.43 -0.53
C THR A 51 4.75 9.95 -1.75
N PHE A 52 4.88 11.25 -2.05
CA PHE A 52 4.33 11.81 -3.29
C PHE A 52 4.98 11.24 -4.55
N ASP A 53 6.27 10.87 -4.51
CA ASP A 53 6.93 10.24 -5.66
C ASP A 53 6.32 8.86 -5.96
N ASP A 54 5.97 8.10 -4.92
CA ASP A 54 5.22 6.85 -5.06
C ASP A 54 3.83 7.11 -5.65
N GLY A 55 3.16 8.19 -5.21
CA GLY A 55 1.88 8.64 -5.77
C GLY A 55 1.97 8.98 -7.26
N VAL A 56 3.03 9.67 -7.68
CA VAL A 56 3.30 9.96 -9.10
C VAL A 56 3.49 8.66 -9.87
N ALA A 57 4.30 7.73 -9.36
CA ALA A 57 4.51 6.43 -10.02
C ALA A 57 3.21 5.64 -10.21
N VAL A 58 2.31 5.68 -9.22
CA VAL A 58 0.96 5.08 -9.36
C VAL A 58 0.15 5.81 -10.43
N SER A 59 0.15 7.14 -10.45
CA SER A 59 -0.56 7.92 -11.48
C SER A 59 -0.05 7.62 -12.89
N GLN A 60 1.26 7.47 -13.08
CA GLN A 60 1.86 7.09 -14.37
C GLN A 60 1.32 5.74 -14.89
N VAL A 61 1.17 4.76 -14.00
CA VAL A 61 0.60 3.46 -14.35
C VAL A 61 -0.87 3.60 -14.76
N VAL A 62 -1.66 4.42 -14.05
CA VAL A 62 -3.06 4.68 -14.38
C VAL A 62 -3.19 5.33 -15.77
N GLU A 63 -2.37 6.35 -16.05
CA GLU A 63 -2.37 7.03 -17.36
C GLU A 63 -1.92 6.09 -18.50
N ALA A 64 -0.90 5.28 -18.27
CA ALA A 64 -0.45 4.27 -19.22
C ALA A 64 -1.55 3.25 -19.54
N ALA A 65 -2.29 2.78 -18.53
CA ALA A 65 -3.41 1.87 -18.74
C ALA A 65 -4.51 2.50 -19.59
N HIS A 66 -4.84 3.78 -19.33
CA HIS A 66 -5.79 4.52 -20.13
C HIS A 66 -5.30 4.74 -21.58
N ALA A 67 -4.03 5.06 -21.78
CA ALA A 67 -3.45 5.21 -23.12
C ALA A 67 -3.45 3.89 -23.90
N SER A 68 -2.99 2.81 -23.28
CA SER A 68 -2.99 1.46 -23.87
C SER A 68 -4.39 1.03 -24.31
N SER A 69 -5.40 1.27 -23.46
CA SER A 69 -6.80 0.95 -23.80
C SER A 69 -7.32 1.74 -25.00
N ARG A 70 -6.90 3.00 -25.18
CA ARG A 70 -7.34 3.84 -26.31
C ARG A 70 -6.67 3.46 -27.62
N THR A 71 -5.39 3.11 -27.57
CA THR A 71 -4.59 2.84 -28.78
C THR A 71 -4.60 1.37 -29.18
N GLY A 72 -4.93 0.46 -28.26
CA GLY A 72 -4.83 -0.99 -28.47
C GLY A 72 -3.38 -1.46 -28.58
N THR A 73 -2.44 -0.71 -28.03
CA THR A 73 -0.99 -1.00 -28.10
C THR A 73 -0.36 -1.06 -26.72
N TRP A 74 0.79 -1.70 -26.64
CA TRP A 74 1.67 -1.59 -25.48
C TRP A 74 2.26 -0.18 -25.38
N VAL A 75 2.40 0.31 -24.16
CA VAL A 75 3.04 1.60 -23.80
C VAL A 75 3.87 1.39 -22.53
N SER A 76 4.84 2.27 -22.27
CA SER A 76 5.62 2.23 -21.02
C SER A 76 5.01 3.21 -20.00
N PRO A 77 4.83 2.81 -18.72
CA PRO A 77 4.46 3.76 -17.67
C PRO A 77 5.41 4.94 -17.55
N GLY A 78 6.70 4.75 -17.85
CA GLY A 78 7.69 5.84 -17.81
C GLY A 78 7.56 6.89 -18.94
N ASP A 79 6.63 6.69 -19.87
CA ASP A 79 6.28 7.69 -20.90
C ASP A 79 5.24 8.72 -20.39
N PHE A 80 4.73 8.53 -19.17
CA PHE A 80 3.74 9.37 -18.49
C PHE A 80 4.34 9.93 -17.19
#